data_AF-A0A1Q3QEX2-F1
#
_entry.id   AF-A0A1Q3QEX2-F1
#
_cell.length_a   1.000
_cell.length_b   1.000
_cell.length_c   1.000
_cell.angle_alpha   90.00
_cell.angle_beta   90.00
_cell.angle_gamma   90.00
#
_symmetry.space_group_name_H-M   'P 1'
#
loop_
_entity.id
_entity.type
_entity.pdbx_description
1 polymer ?
#
loop_
_entity_poly.entity_id
_entity_poly.type
_entity_poly.pdbx_seq_one_letter_code
_entity_poly.pdbx_strand_id
1 'polypeptide(L)'
;MRAKEYLEINKKKIYHYDLVKKAVYDLYPLRNNKRQTEAYFNRYLFADARYRSHAQYYADNAPSAIFNESENEIDKTIAHKVRMEILNVISGDDTFVFAYNIIALGANKYDDNHPIMTVNLKEENLNTVSYIEDVCKKYKEDYPKASLADYLLDDDNRAIFYNKRCDLLKDEEWWLCAFNKAYEIFDRLRVKISDPFKAQYIVKNIYFNDKVLESTIVGIIKSLIDNYTYDLTDAQKKKFAMLSDNINGYGNDRFKKIDETYLANIYDINLDETNWLKSTQMFNYDIIFMWATHEAFSLEQRLHIIELIENRYLIEREKHPDIFIYDLSQFFVSLREHVCTNCVGESGEGRYSQTRSERVEELKEQILQLNQIINEKSEEIEKLKAGHTLEMQALKDRITLLTTDAKTKGMTMPQQVLAFYYLFNEMGINFNNSDKTQWARFINTFTGKNFQNIRTELNIDFECKKTQKNLRVVSDLFAELFPRIQQKVINDSQI
;
A
#
# COMPACT_ATOMS: atom_id res chain seq x y z
N MET A 1 -14.78 -11.13 12.06
CA MET A 1 -13.71 -11.83 11.30
C MET A 1 -12.99 -10.76 10.52
N ARG A 2 -11.67 -10.76 10.61
CA ARG A 2 -10.79 -9.88 9.84
C ARG A 2 -11.05 -9.94 8.32
N ALA A 3 -11.04 -8.79 7.65
CA ALA A 3 -11.40 -8.68 6.23
C ALA A 3 -10.47 -9.45 5.27
N LYS A 4 -9.14 -9.49 5.51
CA LYS A 4 -8.21 -10.28 4.67
C LYS A 4 -8.50 -11.78 4.74
N GLU A 5 -8.84 -12.29 5.93
CA GLU A 5 -9.21 -13.70 6.10
C GLU A 5 -10.54 -14.01 5.41
N TYR A 6 -11.51 -13.10 5.54
CA TYR A 6 -12.80 -13.23 4.86
C TYR A 6 -12.64 -13.31 3.33
N LEU A 7 -11.80 -12.45 2.75
CA LEU A 7 -11.47 -12.46 1.32
C LEU A 7 -10.93 -13.82 0.88
N GLU A 8 -9.94 -14.37 1.58
CA GLU A 8 -9.32 -15.63 1.21
C GLU A 8 -10.32 -16.80 1.32
N ILE A 9 -11.07 -16.87 2.43
CA ILE A 9 -12.05 -17.94 2.68
C ILE A 9 -13.17 -17.92 1.64
N ASN A 10 -13.61 -16.73 1.23
CA ASN A 10 -14.75 -16.55 0.33
C ASN A 10 -14.33 -16.22 -1.10
N LYS A 11 -13.06 -16.39 -1.48
CA LYS A 11 -12.52 -16.03 -2.81
C LYS A 11 -13.39 -16.48 -3.97
N LYS A 12 -13.91 -17.70 -3.94
CA LYS A 12 -14.76 -18.28 -5.00
C LYS A 12 -16.20 -17.74 -5.04
N LYS A 13 -16.64 -17.04 -3.99
CA LYS A 13 -18.00 -16.52 -3.83
C LYS A 13 -18.13 -15.02 -4.13
N ILE A 14 -17.00 -14.33 -4.29
CA ILE A 14 -16.94 -12.90 -4.58
C ILE A 14 -16.82 -12.73 -6.10
N TYR A 15 -17.80 -12.10 -6.74
CA TYR A 15 -17.88 -11.99 -8.20
C TYR A 15 -16.76 -11.13 -8.77
N HIS A 16 -16.49 -9.98 -8.16
CA HIS A 16 -15.42 -9.07 -8.59
C HIS A 16 -14.20 -9.19 -7.68
N TYR A 17 -13.78 -10.43 -7.37
CA TYR A 17 -12.78 -10.72 -6.34
C TYR A 17 -11.53 -9.84 -6.42
N ASP A 18 -10.91 -9.70 -7.59
CA ASP A 18 -9.66 -8.94 -7.71
C ASP A 18 -9.85 -7.44 -7.46
N LEU A 19 -10.98 -6.86 -7.92
CA LEU A 19 -11.34 -5.46 -7.66
C LEU A 19 -11.66 -5.23 -6.18
N VAL A 20 -12.43 -6.14 -5.56
CA VAL A 20 -12.79 -6.08 -4.14
C VAL A 20 -11.55 -6.25 -3.27
N LYS A 21 -10.71 -7.25 -3.57
CA LYS A 21 -9.43 -7.49 -2.88
C LYS A 21 -8.55 -6.25 -2.97
N LYS A 22 -8.35 -5.70 -4.16
CA LYS A 22 -7.55 -4.48 -4.34
C LYS A 22 -8.11 -3.33 -3.50
N ALA A 23 -9.41 -3.04 -3.60
CA ALA A 23 -10.04 -1.94 -2.88
C ALA A 23 -9.92 -2.11 -1.36
N VAL A 24 -10.17 -3.31 -0.84
CA VAL A 24 -10.02 -3.59 0.59
C VAL A 24 -8.57 -3.39 1.03
N TYR A 25 -7.59 -3.89 0.28
CA TYR A 25 -6.15 -3.70 0.58
C TYR A 25 -5.73 -2.23 0.50
N ASP A 26 -6.23 -1.46 -0.46
CA ASP A 26 -5.98 -0.02 -0.57
C ASP A 26 -6.58 0.75 0.63
N LEU A 27 -7.67 0.25 1.21
CA LEU A 27 -8.32 0.84 2.37
C LEU A 27 -7.61 0.52 3.70
N TYR A 28 -6.88 -0.60 3.81
CA TYR A 28 -6.13 -0.98 5.04
C TYR A 28 -5.31 0.18 5.66
N PRO A 29 -4.47 0.91 4.91
CA PRO A 29 -3.70 2.04 5.43
C PRO A 29 -4.54 3.30 5.70
N LEU A 30 -5.77 3.37 5.18
CA LEU A 30 -6.66 4.54 5.32
C LEU A 30 -7.67 4.40 6.46
N ARG A 31 -7.78 3.20 7.05
CA ARG A 31 -8.84 2.83 8.02
C ARG A 31 -9.00 3.78 9.20
N ASN A 32 -7.92 4.37 9.70
CA ASN A 32 -7.97 5.31 10.82
C ASN A 32 -8.13 6.79 10.38
N ASN A 33 -8.27 7.06 9.08
CA ASN A 33 -8.38 8.40 8.52
C ASN A 33 -9.64 8.55 7.65
N LYS A 34 -10.69 9.12 8.25
CA LYS A 34 -11.97 9.37 7.57
C LYS A 34 -11.82 10.15 6.27
N ARG A 35 -11.09 11.26 6.29
CA ARG A 35 -10.96 12.15 5.12
C ARG A 35 -10.25 11.47 3.96
N GLN A 36 -9.18 10.73 4.24
CA GLN A 36 -8.45 9.98 3.21
C GLN A 36 -9.30 8.82 2.68
N THR A 37 -10.05 8.15 3.55
CA THR A 37 -11.03 7.13 3.14
C THR A 37 -12.07 7.72 2.19
N GLU A 38 -12.72 8.83 2.55
CA GLU A 38 -13.68 9.54 1.69
C GLU A 38 -13.08 9.95 0.35
N ALA A 39 -11.84 10.46 0.35
CA ALA A 39 -11.13 10.83 -0.87
C ALA A 39 -10.90 9.62 -1.78
N TYR A 40 -10.50 8.48 -1.22
CA TYR A 40 -10.34 7.23 -1.95
C TYR A 40 -11.65 6.77 -2.60
N PHE A 41 -12.74 6.73 -1.83
CA PHE A 41 -14.05 6.33 -2.33
C PHE A 41 -14.53 7.21 -3.49
N ASN A 42 -14.44 8.54 -3.33
CA ASN A 42 -14.85 9.48 -4.37
C ASN A 42 -13.99 9.38 -5.63
N ARG A 43 -12.72 8.99 -5.50
CA ARG A 43 -11.81 8.88 -6.64
C ARG A 43 -11.97 7.57 -7.41
N TYR A 44 -12.21 6.46 -6.71
CA TYR A 44 -12.07 5.13 -7.30
C TYR A 44 -13.35 4.29 -7.27
N LEU A 45 -14.27 4.54 -6.34
CA LEU A 45 -15.39 3.62 -6.06
C LEU A 45 -16.77 4.19 -6.40
N PHE A 46 -16.89 5.45 -6.82
CA PHE A 46 -18.18 6.13 -7.07
C PHE A 46 -18.38 6.60 -8.52
N ALA A 47 -17.81 5.89 -9.50
CA ALA A 47 -17.98 6.23 -10.92
C ALA A 47 -19.44 6.27 -11.37
N ASP A 48 -20.31 5.43 -10.80
CA ASP A 48 -21.75 5.41 -11.07
C ASP A 48 -22.43 6.71 -10.61
N ALA A 49 -22.08 7.23 -9.43
CA ALA A 49 -22.60 8.49 -8.92
C ALA A 49 -22.08 9.68 -9.75
N ARG A 50 -20.79 9.66 -10.10
CA ARG A 50 -20.18 10.65 -10.99
C ARG A 50 -20.84 10.66 -12.37
N TYR A 51 -21.18 9.48 -12.90
CA TYR A 51 -21.89 9.33 -14.16
C TYR A 51 -23.32 9.88 -14.10
N ARG A 52 -24.08 9.58 -13.04
CA ARG A 52 -25.44 10.14 -12.84
C ARG A 52 -25.41 11.67 -12.79
N SER A 53 -24.50 12.23 -11.99
CA SER A 53 -24.28 13.68 -11.90
C SER A 53 -23.95 14.31 -13.26
N HIS A 54 -23.04 13.68 -14.02
CA HIS A 54 -22.72 14.09 -15.39
C HIS A 54 -23.94 14.02 -16.33
N ALA A 55 -24.70 12.92 -16.30
CA ALA A 55 -25.88 12.74 -17.13
C ALA A 55 -26.98 13.76 -16.81
N GLN A 56 -27.17 14.10 -15.53
CA GLN A 56 -28.13 15.12 -15.10
C GLN A 56 -27.72 16.51 -15.58
N TYR A 57 -26.43 16.87 -15.48
CA TYR A 57 -25.93 18.16 -15.96
C TYR A 57 -26.11 18.36 -17.48
N TYR A 58 -25.95 17.28 -18.25
CA TYR A 58 -26.11 17.28 -19.71
C TYR A 58 -27.50 16.80 -20.17
N ALA A 59 -28.48 16.67 -19.27
CA ALA A 59 -29.86 16.40 -19.65
C ALA A 59 -30.46 17.58 -20.44
N ASP A 60 -30.09 18.81 -20.05
CA ASP A 60 -30.58 20.06 -20.66
C ASP A 60 -29.54 20.75 -21.56
N ASN A 61 -28.32 20.20 -21.67
CA ASN A 61 -27.19 20.78 -22.39
C ASN A 61 -26.59 19.76 -23.36
N ALA A 62 -26.25 20.17 -24.60
CA ALA A 62 -25.54 19.29 -25.52
C ALA A 62 -24.20 18.83 -24.89
N PRO A 63 -23.90 17.51 -24.83
CA PRO A 63 -22.70 17.02 -24.18
C PRO A 63 -21.46 17.54 -24.90
N SER A 64 -20.69 18.38 -24.20
CA SER A 64 -19.40 18.89 -24.70
C SER A 64 -18.28 17.85 -24.59
N ALA A 65 -18.49 16.80 -23.78
CA ALA A 65 -17.53 15.73 -23.54
C ALA A 65 -18.24 14.39 -23.26
N ILE A 66 -17.62 13.29 -23.72
CA ILE A 66 -18.02 11.92 -23.41
C ILE A 66 -17.54 11.59 -21.98
N PHE A 67 -18.41 10.99 -21.16
CA PHE A 67 -18.00 10.51 -19.85
C PHE A 67 -17.00 9.37 -19.99
N ASN A 68 -15.85 9.51 -19.32
CA ASN A 68 -14.86 8.45 -19.18
C ASN A 68 -14.54 8.22 -17.70
N GLU A 69 -14.32 6.97 -17.33
CA GLU A 69 -13.70 6.54 -16.09
C GLU A 69 -12.31 7.16 -15.93
N SER A 70 -11.95 7.52 -14.70
CA SER A 70 -10.60 7.96 -14.37
C SER A 70 -9.65 6.77 -14.29
N GLU A 71 -8.35 7.02 -14.33
CA GLU A 71 -7.35 5.97 -14.18
C GLU A 71 -7.54 5.19 -12.87
N ASN A 72 -7.62 3.85 -12.97
CA ASN A 72 -7.86 2.91 -11.87
C ASN A 72 -9.22 3.07 -11.15
N GLU A 73 -10.15 3.86 -11.69
CA GLU A 73 -11.52 3.96 -11.20
C GLU A 73 -12.32 2.73 -11.63
N ILE A 74 -13.20 2.24 -10.75
CA ILE A 74 -14.07 1.11 -11.08
C ILE A 74 -15.11 1.54 -12.12
N ASP A 75 -15.33 0.69 -13.12
CA ASP A 75 -16.34 0.93 -14.14
C ASP A 75 -17.72 1.25 -13.55
N LYS A 76 -18.35 2.31 -14.07
CA LYS A 76 -19.64 2.84 -13.59
C LYS A 76 -20.76 1.79 -13.56
N THR A 77 -20.73 0.78 -14.44
CA THR A 77 -21.80 -0.22 -14.54
C THR A 77 -21.73 -1.26 -13.43
N ILE A 78 -20.57 -1.42 -12.80
CA ILE A 78 -20.34 -2.40 -11.72
C ILE A 78 -19.98 -1.75 -10.37
N ALA A 79 -19.69 -0.45 -10.32
CA ALA A 79 -19.22 0.26 -9.12
C ALA A 79 -20.10 0.01 -7.89
N HIS A 80 -21.43 0.09 -8.02
CA HIS A 80 -22.35 -0.21 -6.92
C HIS A 80 -22.22 -1.66 -6.43
N LYS A 81 -22.15 -2.64 -7.34
CA LYS A 81 -21.98 -4.06 -7.00
C LYS A 81 -20.68 -4.30 -6.25
N VAL A 82 -19.58 -3.69 -6.72
CA VAL A 82 -18.29 -3.80 -6.03
C VAL A 82 -18.35 -3.18 -4.63
N ARG A 83 -18.99 -2.00 -4.46
CA ARG A 83 -19.19 -1.42 -3.12
C ARG A 83 -19.99 -2.34 -2.20
N MET A 84 -21.01 -3.02 -2.69
CA MET A 84 -21.77 -4.00 -1.90
C MET A 84 -20.92 -5.21 -1.49
N GLU A 85 -20.06 -5.71 -2.38
CA GLU A 85 -19.13 -6.80 -2.04
C GLU A 85 -18.08 -6.34 -1.02
N ILE A 86 -17.53 -5.13 -1.16
CA ILE A 86 -16.64 -4.52 -0.17
C ILE A 86 -17.35 -4.43 1.18
N LEU A 87 -18.58 -3.92 1.23
CA LEU A 87 -19.37 -3.81 2.46
C LEU A 87 -19.53 -5.16 3.15
N ASN A 88 -19.86 -6.21 2.39
CA ASN A 88 -19.97 -7.56 2.92
C ASN A 88 -18.64 -8.06 3.52
N VAL A 89 -17.53 -7.83 2.82
CA VAL A 89 -16.19 -8.24 3.27
C VAL A 89 -15.77 -7.54 4.57
N ILE A 90 -16.03 -6.23 4.68
CA ILE A 90 -15.59 -5.43 5.84
C ILE A 90 -16.60 -5.40 6.98
N SER A 91 -17.82 -5.93 6.78
CA SER A 91 -18.92 -5.82 7.74
C SER A 91 -18.56 -6.32 9.14
N GLY A 92 -17.92 -7.49 9.22
CA GLY A 92 -17.48 -8.11 10.46
C GLY A 92 -16.08 -7.72 10.94
N ASP A 93 -15.46 -6.71 10.31
CA ASP A 93 -14.15 -6.17 10.69
C ASP A 93 -14.34 -4.77 11.29
N ASP A 94 -13.99 -4.62 12.56
CA ASP A 94 -14.23 -3.40 13.33
C ASP A 94 -13.22 -2.29 13.07
N THR A 95 -12.19 -2.57 12.26
CA THR A 95 -11.23 -1.56 11.84
C THR A 95 -11.74 -0.69 10.68
N PHE A 96 -12.80 -1.11 9.97
CA PHE A 96 -13.31 -0.43 8.77
C PHE A 96 -14.53 0.48 9.02
N VAL A 97 -14.61 1.14 10.18
CA VAL A 97 -15.78 1.97 10.56
C VAL A 97 -16.13 3.01 9.50
N PHE A 98 -15.16 3.81 9.06
CA PHE A 98 -15.41 4.89 8.09
C PHE A 98 -15.83 4.35 6.72
N ALA A 99 -15.10 3.36 6.19
CA ALA A 99 -15.42 2.75 4.90
C ALA A 99 -16.81 2.11 4.89
N TYR A 100 -17.17 1.41 5.97
CA TYR A 100 -18.48 0.82 6.16
C TYR A 100 -19.58 1.88 6.11
N ASN A 101 -19.45 2.94 6.91
CA ASN A 101 -20.45 4.01 6.99
C ASN A 101 -20.60 4.79 5.68
N ILE A 102 -19.49 5.02 4.95
CA ILE A 102 -19.52 5.68 3.63
C ILE A 102 -20.36 4.86 2.64
N ILE A 103 -20.16 3.54 2.58
CA ILE A 103 -20.94 2.69 1.67
C ILE A 103 -22.40 2.61 2.14
N ALA A 104 -22.63 2.39 3.44
CA ALA A 104 -23.97 2.26 4.01
C ALA A 104 -24.83 3.51 3.80
N LEU A 105 -24.24 4.70 3.88
CA LEU A 105 -24.94 5.97 3.60
C LEU A 105 -25.00 6.30 2.10
N GLY A 106 -24.19 5.66 1.27
CA GLY A 106 -23.93 6.13 -0.09
C GLY A 106 -23.27 7.52 -0.11
N ALA A 107 -22.52 7.87 0.94
CA ALA A 107 -21.93 9.18 1.13
C ALA A 107 -20.89 9.49 0.03
N ASN A 108 -21.18 10.47 -0.81
CA ASN A 108 -20.32 10.84 -1.94
C ASN A 108 -20.45 12.33 -2.27
N LYS A 109 -19.54 12.85 -3.12
CA LYS A 109 -19.52 14.29 -3.48
C LYS A 109 -20.29 14.64 -4.77
N TYR A 110 -20.87 13.67 -5.46
CA TYR A 110 -21.36 13.82 -6.83
C TYR A 110 -22.88 13.88 -6.94
N ASP A 111 -23.56 13.10 -6.12
CA ASP A 111 -25.00 12.85 -6.19
C ASP A 111 -25.55 12.73 -4.77
N ASP A 112 -26.87 12.78 -4.64
CA ASP A 112 -27.55 12.59 -3.37
C ASP A 112 -27.15 11.25 -2.73
N ASN A 113 -27.04 11.28 -1.41
CA ASN A 113 -26.77 10.07 -0.65
C ASN A 113 -27.93 9.09 -0.87
N HIS A 114 -27.59 7.83 -1.18
CA HIS A 114 -28.56 6.74 -1.27
C HIS A 114 -28.29 5.72 -0.16
N PRO A 115 -28.84 5.93 1.05
CA PRO A 115 -28.62 5.03 2.18
C PRO A 115 -29.19 3.64 1.92
N ILE A 116 -28.44 2.63 2.33
CA ILE A 116 -28.88 1.24 2.34
C ILE A 116 -29.75 1.06 3.59
N MET A 117 -31.07 1.14 3.41
CA MET A 117 -32.06 1.15 4.51
C MET A 117 -32.02 -0.07 5.45
N THR A 118 -31.42 -1.17 5.01
CA THR A 118 -31.35 -2.43 5.77
C THR A 118 -30.10 -2.57 6.64
N VAL A 119 -29.19 -1.60 6.59
CA VAL A 119 -27.88 -1.68 7.25
C VAL A 119 -27.78 -0.65 8.37
N ASN A 120 -27.43 -1.11 9.57
CA ASN A 120 -27.16 -0.23 10.71
C ASN A 120 -25.73 0.32 10.62
N LEU A 121 -25.58 1.63 10.80
CA LEU A 121 -24.26 2.27 10.81
C LEU A 121 -23.41 1.78 11.99
N LYS A 122 -22.10 1.71 11.78
CA LYS A 122 -21.14 1.52 12.87
C LYS A 122 -21.00 2.83 13.66
N GLU A 123 -20.83 2.72 14.97
CA GLU A 123 -20.69 3.89 15.85
C GLU A 123 -19.46 4.72 15.46
N GLU A 124 -19.69 6.01 15.18
CA GLU A 124 -18.64 6.97 14.87
C GLU A 124 -18.65 8.09 15.93
N ASN A 125 -17.59 8.18 16.72
CA ASN A 125 -17.43 9.15 17.81
C ASN A 125 -15.96 9.61 17.91
N LEU A 126 -15.65 10.45 18.90
CA LEU A 126 -14.30 11.01 19.08
C LEU A 126 -13.20 9.95 19.35
N ASN A 127 -13.58 8.77 19.83
CA ASN A 127 -12.67 7.67 20.16
C ASN A 127 -12.53 6.64 19.03
N THR A 128 -13.24 6.79 17.91
CA THR A 128 -13.24 5.81 16.82
C THR A 128 -11.83 5.54 16.27
N VAL A 129 -10.98 6.56 16.15
CA VAL A 129 -9.60 6.40 15.67
C VAL A 129 -8.78 5.53 16.62
N SER A 130 -8.78 5.85 17.92
CA SER A 130 -8.06 5.07 18.93
C SER A 130 -8.60 3.64 19.04
N TYR A 131 -9.91 3.46 18.91
CA TYR A 131 -10.52 2.13 18.86
C TYR A 131 -9.99 1.31 17.68
N ILE A 132 -9.95 1.88 16.47
CA ILE A 132 -9.41 1.21 15.28
C ILE A 132 -7.95 0.82 15.50
N GLU A 133 -7.13 1.73 16.03
CA GLU A 133 -5.71 1.48 16.31
C GLU A 133 -5.52 0.34 17.32
N ASP A 134 -6.33 0.30 18.39
CA ASP A 134 -6.27 -0.76 19.39
C ASP A 134 -6.73 -2.12 18.82
N VAL A 135 -7.72 -2.15 17.94
CA VAL A 135 -8.11 -3.38 17.24
C VAL A 135 -6.99 -3.83 16.29
N CYS A 136 -6.33 -2.91 15.56
CA CYS A 136 -5.17 -3.24 14.73
C CYS A 136 -4.02 -3.86 15.55
N LYS A 137 -3.72 -3.33 16.74
CA LYS A 137 -2.73 -3.93 17.66
C LYS A 137 -3.14 -5.35 18.08
N LYS A 138 -4.41 -5.57 18.41
CA LYS A 138 -4.93 -6.90 18.75
C LYS A 138 -4.84 -7.87 17.58
N TYR A 139 -5.03 -7.40 16.34
CA TYR A 139 -4.79 -8.18 15.12
C TYR A 139 -3.31 -8.41 14.80
N LYS A 140 -2.39 -7.74 15.50
CA LYS A 140 -0.94 -7.69 15.20
C LYS A 140 -0.66 -7.08 13.82
N GLU A 141 -1.47 -6.10 13.42
CA GLU A 141 -1.38 -5.37 12.15
C GLU A 141 -0.77 -3.96 12.29
N ASP A 142 -0.35 -3.58 13.49
CA ASP A 142 0.28 -2.29 13.78
C ASP A 142 1.77 -2.29 13.38
N TYR A 143 2.05 -2.72 12.15
CA TYR A 143 3.38 -2.78 11.56
C TYR A 143 3.39 -2.12 10.15
N PRO A 144 4.55 -1.63 9.67
CA PRO A 144 5.82 -1.56 10.38
C PRO A 144 5.80 -0.48 11.48
N LYS A 145 6.49 -0.75 12.60
CA LYS A 145 6.75 0.26 13.62
C LYS A 145 8.06 0.99 13.34
N ALA A 146 8.12 2.24 13.79
CA ALA A 146 9.31 3.07 13.67
C ALA A 146 10.28 2.92 14.86
N SER A 147 9.83 2.33 15.96
CA SER A 147 10.62 2.18 17.20
C SER A 147 10.55 0.76 17.73
N LEU A 148 11.70 0.22 18.16
CA LEU A 148 11.75 -1.08 18.82
C LEU A 148 10.98 -1.06 20.15
N ALA A 149 11.04 0.07 20.87
CA ALA A 149 10.36 0.20 22.16
C ALA A 149 8.85 -0.07 22.05
N ASP A 150 8.22 0.32 20.93
CA ASP A 150 6.78 0.10 20.70
C ASP A 150 6.43 -1.38 20.50
N TYR A 151 7.38 -2.22 20.08
CA TYR A 151 7.22 -3.67 20.08
C TYR A 151 7.41 -4.26 21.49
N LEU A 152 8.34 -3.71 22.27
CA LEU A 152 8.69 -4.20 23.61
C LEU A 152 7.69 -3.81 24.71
N LEU A 153 6.66 -3.02 24.37
CA LEU A 153 5.49 -2.81 25.23
C LEU A 153 4.66 -4.09 25.40
N ASP A 154 4.75 -5.03 24.45
CA ASP A 154 4.15 -6.35 24.55
C ASP A 154 5.07 -7.29 25.36
N ASP A 155 4.51 -7.92 26.39
CA ASP A 155 5.27 -8.72 27.35
C ASP A 155 5.93 -9.94 26.70
N ASP A 156 5.30 -10.56 25.69
CA ASP A 156 5.84 -11.71 24.98
C ASP A 156 7.03 -11.30 24.10
N ASN A 157 6.88 -10.21 23.33
CA ASN A 157 7.98 -9.63 22.56
C ASN A 157 9.16 -9.26 23.47
N ARG A 158 8.86 -8.65 24.63
CA ARG A 158 9.86 -8.25 25.62
C ARG A 158 10.62 -9.45 26.18
N ALA A 159 9.93 -10.55 26.47
CA ALA A 159 10.56 -11.78 26.92
C ALA A 159 11.52 -12.36 25.86
N ILE A 160 11.10 -12.43 24.59
CA ILE A 160 11.96 -12.90 23.48
C ILE A 160 13.22 -12.04 23.36
N PHE A 161 13.04 -10.71 23.38
CA PHE A 161 14.15 -9.76 23.27
C PHE A 161 15.16 -9.97 24.40
N TYR A 162 14.73 -9.91 25.67
CA TYR A 162 15.67 -10.02 26.79
C TYR A 162 16.34 -11.39 26.88
N ASN A 163 15.64 -12.48 26.54
CA ASN A 163 16.22 -13.82 26.56
C ASN A 163 17.32 -14.02 25.52
N LYS A 164 17.27 -13.32 24.38
CA LYS A 164 18.23 -13.49 23.28
C LYS A 164 19.22 -12.33 23.13
N ARG A 165 18.94 -11.16 23.71
CA ARG A 165 19.74 -9.94 23.48
C ARG A 165 21.22 -10.12 23.86
N CYS A 166 21.48 -10.75 25.01
CA CYS A 166 22.83 -10.97 25.50
C CYS A 166 23.62 -11.93 24.61
N ASP A 167 22.94 -12.92 24.01
CA ASP A 167 23.58 -13.93 23.18
C ASP A 167 23.85 -13.42 21.75
N LEU A 168 22.90 -12.66 21.19
CA LEU A 168 22.97 -12.22 19.80
C LEU A 168 23.83 -10.96 19.60
N LEU A 169 23.96 -10.11 20.63
CA LEU A 169 24.72 -8.85 20.59
C LEU A 169 24.41 -7.96 19.37
N LYS A 170 23.16 -7.97 18.90
CA LYS A 170 22.67 -7.17 17.78
C LYS A 170 22.16 -5.80 18.24
N ASP A 171 22.25 -4.81 17.36
CA ASP A 171 21.79 -3.45 17.61
C ASP A 171 20.26 -3.31 17.51
N GLU A 172 19.77 -2.11 17.83
CA GLU A 172 18.35 -1.78 17.84
C GLU A 172 17.71 -1.88 16.45
N GLU A 173 18.41 -1.44 15.39
CA GLU A 173 17.89 -1.44 14.02
C GLU A 173 17.68 -2.86 13.51
N TRP A 174 18.62 -3.76 13.80
CA TRP A 174 18.50 -5.17 13.47
C TRP A 174 17.30 -5.82 14.17
N TRP A 175 17.09 -5.53 15.46
CA TRP A 175 15.93 -6.04 16.21
C TRP A 175 14.60 -5.48 15.69
N LEU A 176 14.56 -4.18 15.37
CA LEU A 176 13.39 -3.55 14.77
C LEU A 176 13.05 -4.20 13.43
N CYS A 177 14.06 -4.46 12.59
CA CYS A 177 13.90 -5.19 11.33
C CYS A 177 13.31 -6.59 11.57
N ALA A 178 13.87 -7.34 12.54
CA ALA A 178 13.38 -8.68 12.89
C ALA A 178 11.90 -8.68 13.30
N PHE A 179 11.48 -7.77 14.19
CA PHE A 179 10.08 -7.67 14.59
C PHE A 179 9.15 -7.24 13.46
N ASN A 180 9.54 -6.21 12.69
CA ASN A 180 8.76 -5.75 11.53
C ASN A 180 8.53 -6.89 10.52
N LYS A 181 9.59 -7.66 10.20
CA LYS A 181 9.48 -8.81 9.29
C LYS A 181 8.67 -9.95 9.89
N ALA A 182 8.84 -10.26 11.17
CA ALA A 182 8.05 -11.29 11.83
C ALA A 182 6.55 -10.96 11.82
N TYR A 183 6.16 -9.72 12.12
CA TYR A 183 4.76 -9.28 12.09
C TYR A 183 4.20 -9.28 10.66
N GLU A 184 4.99 -8.83 9.66
CA GLU A 184 4.61 -8.90 8.25
C GLU A 184 4.33 -10.33 7.80
N ILE A 185 5.19 -11.28 8.18
CA ILE A 185 5.05 -12.69 7.80
C ILE A 185 3.89 -13.33 8.57
N PHE A 186 3.74 -13.03 9.86
CA PHE A 186 2.60 -13.47 10.67
C PHE A 186 1.28 -13.02 10.04
N ASP A 187 1.22 -11.78 9.56
CA ASP A 187 0.04 -11.26 8.88
C ASP A 187 -0.38 -12.09 7.68
N ARG A 188 0.59 -12.46 6.84
CA ARG A 188 0.39 -13.31 5.66
C ARG A 188 -0.03 -14.73 6.05
N LEU A 189 0.58 -15.29 7.09
CA LEU A 189 0.25 -16.61 7.62
C LEU A 189 -1.19 -16.71 8.08
N ARG A 190 -1.68 -15.68 8.79
CA ARG A 190 -3.07 -15.62 9.27
C ARG A 190 -4.07 -15.79 8.12
N VAL A 191 -3.83 -15.12 7.00
CA VAL A 191 -4.70 -15.21 5.82
C VAL A 191 -4.76 -16.63 5.26
N LYS A 192 -3.65 -17.38 5.33
CA LYS A 192 -3.55 -18.75 4.83
C LYS A 192 -3.82 -19.83 5.89
N ILE A 193 -4.26 -19.46 7.09
CA ILE A 193 -4.46 -20.41 8.19
C ILE A 193 -5.52 -21.48 7.89
N SER A 194 -6.38 -21.27 6.89
CA SER A 194 -7.35 -22.26 6.44
C SER A 194 -6.69 -23.58 6.02
N ASP A 195 -5.43 -23.54 5.56
CA ASP A 195 -4.58 -24.68 5.21
C ASP A 195 -3.21 -24.60 5.91
N PRO A 196 -3.10 -25.06 7.17
CA PRO A 196 -1.86 -25.01 7.95
C PRO A 196 -0.67 -25.73 7.29
N PHE A 197 -0.94 -26.78 6.52
CA PHE A 197 0.10 -27.58 5.86
C PHE A 197 0.73 -26.86 4.67
N LYS A 198 0.01 -25.95 4.03
CA LYS A 198 0.60 -25.04 3.03
C LYS A 198 1.18 -23.79 3.69
N ALA A 199 0.48 -23.21 4.67
CA ALA A 199 0.90 -21.99 5.34
C ALA A 199 2.29 -22.12 5.99
N GLN A 200 2.63 -23.30 6.54
CA GLN A 200 3.94 -23.55 7.15
C GLN A 200 5.12 -23.19 6.24
N TYR A 201 4.98 -23.33 4.91
CA TYR A 201 6.08 -23.10 3.97
C TYR A 201 6.48 -21.62 3.86
N ILE A 202 5.58 -20.70 4.23
CA ILE A 202 5.91 -19.27 4.34
C ILE A 202 6.98 -19.05 5.42
N VAL A 203 6.94 -19.83 6.52
CA VAL A 203 7.94 -19.76 7.62
C VAL A 203 9.16 -20.61 7.34
N LYS A 204 8.97 -21.80 6.78
CA LYS A 204 10.05 -22.75 6.56
C LYS A 204 11.04 -22.28 5.49
N ASN A 205 10.55 -21.53 4.50
CA ASN A 205 11.36 -21.05 3.39
C ASN A 205 11.77 -19.58 3.53
N ILE A 206 11.88 -19.08 4.76
CA ILE A 206 12.38 -17.72 5.00
C ILE A 206 13.83 -17.62 4.51
N TYR A 207 14.11 -16.60 3.71
CA TYR A 207 15.45 -16.31 3.20
C TYR A 207 15.74 -14.81 3.26
N PHE A 208 16.73 -14.43 4.07
CA PHE A 208 17.26 -13.07 4.21
C PHE A 208 18.78 -13.01 4.05
N ASN A 209 19.43 -14.13 3.72
CA ASN A 209 20.89 -14.24 3.67
C ASN A 209 21.56 -13.88 5.03
N ASP A 210 20.82 -14.06 6.14
CA ASP A 210 21.28 -13.91 7.51
C ASP A 210 20.58 -14.97 8.37
N LYS A 211 21.26 -16.09 8.61
CA LYS A 211 20.76 -17.24 9.40
C LYS A 211 20.31 -16.85 10.81
N VAL A 212 20.99 -15.88 11.42
CA VAL A 212 20.68 -15.43 12.78
C VAL A 212 19.38 -14.62 12.76
N LEU A 213 19.20 -13.77 11.75
CA LEU A 213 17.96 -13.01 11.55
C LEU A 213 16.79 -13.93 11.25
N GLU A 214 16.97 -14.88 10.32
CA GLU A 214 15.94 -15.84 9.94
C GLU A 214 15.45 -16.67 11.14
N SER A 215 16.37 -17.27 11.90
CA SER A 215 16.02 -18.05 13.10
C SER A 215 15.39 -17.20 14.20
N THR A 216 15.74 -15.92 14.30
CA THR A 216 15.12 -14.98 15.23
C THR A 216 13.70 -14.63 14.81
N ILE A 217 13.48 -14.33 13.53
CA ILE A 217 12.16 -14.08 12.93
C ILE A 217 11.24 -15.29 13.13
N VAL A 218 11.72 -16.51 12.85
CA VAL A 218 10.95 -17.75 13.08
C VAL A 218 10.55 -17.87 14.54
N GLY A 219 11.45 -17.55 15.48
CA GLY A 219 11.14 -17.56 16.91
C GLY A 219 10.05 -16.56 17.31
N ILE A 220 10.10 -15.35 16.76
CA ILE A 220 9.08 -14.31 17.01
C ILE A 220 7.72 -14.74 16.42
N ILE A 221 7.70 -15.22 15.17
CA ILE A 221 6.48 -15.74 14.52
C ILE A 221 5.87 -16.86 15.34
N LYS A 222 6.70 -17.78 15.84
CA LYS A 222 6.25 -18.88 16.69
C LYS A 222 5.56 -18.37 17.95
N SER A 223 6.17 -17.41 18.65
CA SER A 223 5.53 -16.80 19.83
C SER A 223 4.20 -16.14 19.48
N LEU A 224 4.12 -15.45 18.34
CA LEU A 224 2.86 -14.86 17.86
C LEU A 224 1.80 -15.93 17.61
N ILE A 225 2.16 -17.03 16.94
CA ILE A 225 1.24 -18.16 16.68
C ILE A 225 0.74 -18.79 17.99
N ASP A 226 1.64 -19.01 18.95
CA ASP A 226 1.35 -19.70 20.19
C ASP A 226 0.49 -18.86 21.15
N ASN A 227 0.64 -17.52 21.12
CA ASN A 227 -0.02 -16.61 22.05
C ASN A 227 -1.20 -15.83 21.43
N TYR A 228 -1.41 -15.90 20.10
CA TYR A 228 -2.51 -15.20 19.45
C TYR A 228 -3.86 -15.86 19.74
N THR A 229 -4.73 -15.13 20.44
CA THR A 229 -6.05 -15.63 20.87
C THR A 229 -7.22 -14.76 20.42
N TYR A 230 -6.95 -13.57 19.89
CA TYR A 230 -7.98 -12.61 19.50
C TYR A 230 -8.72 -13.04 18.23
N ASP A 231 -10.03 -12.81 18.15
CA ASP A 231 -10.90 -13.06 16.97
C ASP A 231 -10.90 -14.47 16.33
N LEU A 232 -10.29 -15.46 16.99
CA LEU A 232 -10.24 -16.84 16.48
C LEU A 232 -11.48 -17.67 16.83
N THR A 233 -12.04 -18.33 15.82
CA THR A 233 -12.96 -19.47 16.02
C THR A 233 -12.24 -20.70 16.59
N ASP A 234 -12.96 -21.64 17.20
CA ASP A 234 -12.36 -22.87 17.73
C ASP A 234 -11.68 -23.71 16.64
N ALA A 235 -12.23 -23.71 15.43
CA ALA A 235 -11.59 -24.35 14.28
C ALA A 235 -10.26 -23.66 13.92
N GLN A 236 -10.21 -22.32 13.93
CA GLN A 236 -8.98 -21.58 13.68
C GLN A 236 -7.94 -21.82 14.79
N LYS A 237 -8.33 -21.85 16.07
CA LYS A 237 -7.42 -22.18 17.19
C LYS A 237 -6.72 -23.52 16.98
N LYS A 238 -7.48 -24.56 16.61
CA LYS A 238 -6.92 -25.88 16.29
C LYS A 238 -5.96 -25.84 15.09
N LYS A 239 -6.27 -25.03 14.07
CA LYS A 239 -5.41 -24.84 12.90
C LYS A 239 -4.10 -24.08 13.23
N PHE A 240 -4.15 -23.09 14.11
CA PHE A 240 -2.94 -22.44 14.66
C PHE A 240 -2.08 -23.42 15.44
N ALA A 241 -2.68 -24.27 16.29
CA ALA A 241 -1.94 -25.32 16.99
C ALA A 241 -1.25 -26.29 16.01
N MET A 242 -1.98 -26.77 14.98
CA MET A 242 -1.39 -27.61 13.92
C MET A 242 -0.24 -26.89 13.18
N LEU A 243 -0.38 -25.60 12.90
CA LEU A 243 0.67 -24.81 12.27
C LEU A 243 1.91 -24.71 13.17
N SER A 244 1.72 -24.46 14.47
CA SER A 244 2.81 -24.40 15.45
C SER A 244 3.57 -25.73 15.53
N ASP A 245 2.86 -26.85 15.61
CA ASP A 245 3.44 -28.20 15.63
C ASP A 245 4.23 -28.48 14.34
N ASN A 246 3.68 -28.07 13.19
CA ASN A 246 4.33 -28.22 11.90
C ASN A 246 5.61 -27.38 11.78
N ILE A 247 5.62 -26.17 12.34
CA ILE A 247 6.83 -25.31 12.41
C ILE A 247 7.87 -25.95 13.34
N ASN A 248 7.47 -26.47 14.50
CA ASN A 248 8.37 -27.21 15.41
C ASN A 248 9.03 -28.40 14.72
N GLY A 249 8.25 -29.16 13.94
CA GLY A 249 8.75 -30.30 13.17
C GLY A 249 9.83 -29.96 12.16
N TYR A 250 10.02 -28.69 11.78
CA TYR A 250 11.09 -28.25 10.87
C TYR A 250 12.47 -28.19 11.51
N GLY A 251 12.55 -27.99 12.83
CA GLY A 251 13.81 -28.09 13.56
C GLY A 251 14.38 -29.52 13.57
N ASN A 252 13.58 -30.51 13.16
CA ASN A 252 13.94 -31.92 13.04
C ASN A 252 14.95 -32.13 11.90
N ASP A 253 15.97 -32.94 12.14
CA ASP A 253 17.04 -33.24 11.19
C ASP A 253 16.53 -33.73 9.83
N ARG A 254 15.36 -34.36 9.77
CA ARG A 254 14.71 -34.77 8.51
C ARG A 254 14.46 -33.61 7.54
N PHE A 255 14.33 -32.38 8.03
CA PHE A 255 14.10 -31.20 7.20
C PHE A 255 15.37 -30.35 6.95
N LYS A 256 16.52 -30.84 7.40
CA LYS A 256 17.83 -30.19 7.27
C LYS A 256 18.79 -30.95 6.36
N LYS A 257 18.38 -32.10 5.83
CA LYS A 257 19.21 -32.97 5.00
C LYS A 257 18.42 -33.52 3.81
N ILE A 258 19.16 -33.92 2.79
CA ILE A 258 18.61 -34.70 1.68
C ILE A 258 18.01 -36.00 2.25
N ASP A 259 16.81 -36.36 1.77
CA ASP A 259 16.12 -37.58 2.21
C ASP A 259 17.01 -38.81 2.02
N GLU A 260 17.04 -39.70 3.02
CA GLU A 260 17.88 -40.90 3.02
C GLU A 260 17.60 -41.82 1.82
N THR A 261 16.37 -41.79 1.30
CA THR A 261 16.01 -42.54 0.09
C THR A 261 16.70 -42.01 -1.17
N TYR A 262 16.91 -40.70 -1.27
CA TYR A 262 17.69 -40.11 -2.35
C TYR A 262 19.18 -40.38 -2.14
N LEU A 263 19.68 -40.27 -0.91
CA LEU A 263 21.09 -40.55 -0.60
C LEU A 263 21.47 -42.01 -0.90
N ALA A 264 20.59 -42.96 -0.58
CA ALA A 264 20.82 -44.39 -0.82
C ALA A 264 20.99 -44.74 -2.31
N ASN A 265 20.34 -43.97 -3.19
CA ASN A 265 20.33 -44.21 -4.64
C ASN A 265 21.06 -43.11 -5.42
N ILE A 266 21.89 -42.28 -4.75
CA ILE A 266 22.35 -41.01 -5.30
C ILE A 266 23.09 -41.11 -6.64
N TYR A 267 23.80 -42.22 -6.86
CA TYR A 267 24.55 -42.49 -8.09
C TYR A 267 23.66 -42.93 -9.27
N ASP A 268 22.44 -43.41 -8.99
CA ASP A 268 21.49 -43.91 -9.98
C ASP A 268 20.33 -42.94 -10.22
N ILE A 269 20.36 -41.73 -9.63
CA ILE A 269 19.28 -40.74 -9.78
C ILE A 269 19.27 -40.19 -11.20
N ASN A 270 18.10 -40.29 -11.84
CA ASN A 270 17.80 -39.50 -13.04
C ASN A 270 17.41 -38.07 -12.63
N LEU A 271 18.30 -37.11 -12.90
CA LEU A 271 18.13 -35.71 -12.52
C LEU A 271 16.90 -35.06 -13.19
N ASP A 272 16.63 -35.41 -14.45
CA ASP A 272 15.54 -34.82 -15.24
C ASP A 272 14.15 -35.31 -14.82
N GLU A 273 14.08 -36.52 -14.26
CA GLU A 273 12.84 -37.13 -13.75
C GLU A 273 12.63 -36.87 -12.25
N THR A 274 13.61 -36.26 -11.59
CA THR A 274 13.54 -36.00 -10.15
C THR A 274 12.48 -34.95 -9.84
N ASN A 275 11.60 -35.25 -8.88
CA ASN A 275 10.65 -34.27 -8.36
C ASN A 275 11.36 -33.26 -7.46
N TRP A 276 11.92 -32.21 -8.07
CA TRP A 276 12.68 -31.17 -7.37
C TRP A 276 11.90 -30.41 -6.31
N LEU A 277 10.58 -30.28 -6.46
CA LEU A 277 9.73 -29.69 -5.43
C LEU A 277 9.77 -30.50 -4.13
N LYS A 278 9.72 -31.84 -4.24
CA LYS A 278 9.76 -32.75 -3.09
C LYS A 278 11.19 -32.94 -2.57
N SER A 279 12.16 -33.12 -3.46
CA SER A 279 13.56 -33.41 -3.08
C SER A 279 14.25 -32.25 -2.38
N THR A 280 13.83 -31.02 -2.67
CA THR A 280 14.29 -29.80 -2.00
C THR A 280 13.39 -29.38 -0.84
N GLN A 281 12.35 -30.16 -0.53
CA GLN A 281 11.37 -29.88 0.52
C GLN A 281 10.72 -28.49 0.39
N MET A 282 10.10 -28.23 -0.77
CA MET A 282 9.51 -26.94 -1.15
C MET A 282 10.55 -25.82 -1.30
N PHE A 283 11.70 -26.11 -1.93
CA PHE A 283 12.77 -25.14 -2.19
C PHE A 283 13.41 -24.56 -0.92
N ASN A 284 13.64 -25.42 0.09
CA ASN A 284 14.52 -25.07 1.19
C ASN A 284 15.94 -24.83 0.64
N TYR A 285 16.44 -23.61 0.77
CA TYR A 285 17.70 -23.20 0.19
C TYR A 285 18.92 -23.95 0.77
N ASP A 286 18.86 -24.43 2.01
CA ASP A 286 19.92 -25.28 2.59
C ASP A 286 20.01 -26.63 1.86
N ILE A 287 18.85 -27.24 1.59
CA ILE A 287 18.80 -28.52 0.89
C ILE A 287 19.19 -28.34 -0.57
N ILE A 288 18.80 -27.23 -1.20
CA ILE A 288 19.26 -26.88 -2.55
C ILE A 288 20.78 -26.76 -2.58
N PHE A 289 21.37 -26.06 -1.61
CA PHE A 289 22.83 -25.96 -1.47
C PHE A 289 23.45 -27.35 -1.35
N MET A 290 22.94 -28.21 -0.46
CA MET A 290 23.43 -29.59 -0.29
C MET A 290 23.38 -30.41 -1.58
N TRP A 291 22.30 -30.32 -2.35
CA TRP A 291 22.19 -31.00 -3.66
C TRP A 291 23.24 -30.50 -4.64
N ALA A 292 23.38 -29.17 -4.76
CA ALA A 292 24.29 -28.54 -5.70
C ALA A 292 25.78 -28.71 -5.33
N THR A 293 26.10 -29.02 -4.08
CA THR A 293 27.48 -29.24 -3.62
C THR A 293 27.79 -30.70 -3.28
N HIS A 294 26.87 -31.63 -3.55
CA HIS A 294 27.07 -33.03 -3.17
C HIS A 294 28.23 -33.67 -3.96
N GLU A 295 29.13 -34.35 -3.25
CA GLU A 295 30.36 -34.92 -3.81
C GLU A 295 30.11 -35.94 -4.92
N ALA A 296 29.02 -36.71 -4.82
CA ALA A 296 28.62 -37.72 -5.81
C ALA A 296 28.35 -37.17 -7.22
N PHE A 297 28.14 -35.86 -7.39
CA PHE A 297 27.83 -35.26 -8.70
C PHE A 297 29.06 -34.58 -9.31
N SER A 298 29.22 -34.72 -10.63
CA SER A 298 30.19 -33.96 -11.42
C SER A 298 29.82 -32.47 -11.48
N LEU A 299 30.75 -31.61 -11.90
CA LEU A 299 30.48 -30.18 -12.08
C LEU A 299 29.31 -29.92 -13.02
N GLU A 300 29.25 -30.63 -14.15
CA GLU A 300 28.15 -30.51 -15.12
C GLU A 300 26.81 -30.92 -14.49
N GLN A 301 26.79 -32.02 -13.74
CA GLN A 301 25.59 -32.46 -13.03
C GLN A 301 25.16 -31.45 -11.95
N ARG A 302 26.08 -30.88 -11.18
CA ARG A 302 25.77 -29.86 -10.16
C ARG A 302 25.15 -28.61 -10.77
N LEU A 303 25.70 -28.13 -11.90
CA LEU A 303 25.14 -26.98 -12.62
C LEU A 303 23.76 -27.29 -13.19
N HIS A 304 23.57 -28.49 -13.77
CA HIS A 304 22.28 -28.96 -14.26
C HIS A 304 21.23 -29.05 -13.15
N ILE A 305 21.60 -29.54 -11.96
CA ILE A 305 20.73 -29.57 -10.78
C ILE A 305 20.26 -28.16 -10.42
N ILE A 306 21.17 -27.18 -10.39
CA ILE A 306 20.81 -25.79 -10.08
C ILE A 306 19.78 -25.27 -11.10
N GLU A 307 20.01 -25.49 -12.39
CA GLU A 307 19.10 -25.07 -13.47
C GLU A 307 17.71 -25.70 -13.34
N LEU A 308 17.65 -27.03 -13.12
CA LEU A 308 16.39 -27.76 -12.95
C LEU A 308 15.59 -27.25 -11.74
N ILE A 309 16.27 -27.01 -10.62
CA ILE A 309 15.64 -26.48 -9.40
C ILE A 309 15.15 -25.05 -9.60
N GLU A 310 15.97 -24.17 -10.19
CA GLU A 310 15.61 -22.76 -10.43
C GLU A 310 14.41 -22.65 -11.36
N ASN A 311 14.43 -23.37 -12.49
CA ASN A 311 13.31 -23.43 -13.43
C ASN A 311 12.03 -23.91 -12.74
N ARG A 312 12.13 -24.96 -11.91
CA ARG A 312 10.97 -25.48 -11.19
C ARG A 312 10.45 -24.49 -10.14
N TYR A 313 11.35 -23.81 -9.43
CA TYR A 313 11.01 -22.79 -8.44
C TYR A 313 10.26 -21.61 -9.08
N LEU A 314 10.71 -21.11 -10.23
CA LEU A 314 10.05 -20.01 -10.93
C LEU A 314 8.61 -20.36 -11.32
N ILE A 315 8.38 -21.57 -11.85
CA ILE A 315 7.04 -22.06 -12.19
C ILE A 315 6.13 -22.15 -10.97
N GLU A 316 6.63 -22.68 -9.85
CA GLU A 316 5.83 -22.82 -8.62
C GLU A 316 5.58 -21.47 -7.94
N ARG A 317 6.53 -20.53 -8.00
CA ARG A 317 6.35 -19.16 -7.51
C ARG A 317 5.28 -18.41 -8.30
N GLU A 318 5.22 -18.57 -9.61
CA GLU A 318 4.17 -17.98 -10.44
C GLU A 318 2.78 -18.52 -10.08
N LYS A 319 2.68 -19.83 -9.83
CA LYS A 319 1.41 -20.48 -9.44
C LYS A 319 0.99 -20.17 -8.01
N HIS A 320 1.95 -20.02 -7.11
CA HIS A 320 1.74 -19.88 -5.67
C HIS A 320 2.54 -18.71 -5.07
N PRO A 321 2.34 -17.46 -5.55
CA PRO A 321 3.12 -16.30 -5.11
C PRO A 321 2.87 -15.95 -3.64
N ASP A 322 1.72 -16.36 -3.10
CA ASP A 322 1.34 -16.13 -1.70
C ASP A 322 2.09 -17.04 -0.72
N ILE A 323 2.69 -18.14 -1.21
CA ILE A 323 3.45 -19.12 -0.40
C ILE A 323 4.96 -18.87 -0.57
N PHE A 324 5.41 -18.74 -1.82
CA PHE A 324 6.81 -18.50 -2.16
C PHE A 324 7.11 -16.99 -2.22
N ILE A 325 7.11 -16.36 -1.05
CA ILE A 325 7.16 -14.90 -0.91
C ILE A 325 8.58 -14.30 -1.04
N TYR A 326 9.62 -15.14 -1.01
CA TYR A 326 11.03 -14.71 -1.11
C TYR A 326 11.55 -14.95 -2.51
N ASP A 327 12.36 -14.02 -3.00
CA ASP A 327 13.04 -14.14 -4.28
C ASP A 327 14.41 -14.83 -4.11
N LEU A 328 14.54 -16.03 -4.67
CA LEU A 328 15.78 -16.82 -4.61
C LEU A 328 16.71 -16.59 -5.82
N SER A 329 16.38 -15.66 -6.74
CA SER A 329 17.22 -15.45 -7.94
C SER A 329 18.69 -15.13 -7.61
N GLN A 330 18.94 -14.28 -6.61
CA GLN A 330 20.32 -13.97 -6.18
C GLN A 330 21.02 -15.15 -5.50
N PHE A 331 20.26 -15.97 -4.76
CA PHE A 331 20.79 -17.21 -4.19
C PHE A 331 21.27 -18.17 -5.28
N PHE A 332 20.48 -18.39 -6.34
CA PHE A 332 20.87 -19.27 -7.45
C PHE A 332 22.10 -18.76 -8.20
N VAL A 333 22.22 -17.44 -8.42
CA VAL A 333 23.43 -16.82 -9.00
C VAL A 333 24.65 -17.11 -8.12
N SER A 334 24.54 -16.84 -6.81
CA SER A 334 25.64 -17.02 -5.86
C SER A 334 26.04 -18.49 -5.74
N LEU A 335 25.06 -19.41 -5.81
CA LEU A 335 25.29 -20.85 -5.77
C LEU A 335 26.05 -21.35 -7.00
N ARG A 336 25.71 -20.87 -8.21
CA ARG A 336 26.44 -21.20 -9.43
C ARG A 336 27.90 -20.75 -9.35
N GLU A 337 28.14 -19.52 -8.88
CA GLU A 337 29.50 -18.99 -8.71
C GLU A 337 30.31 -19.83 -7.71
N HIS A 338 29.70 -20.21 -6.59
CA HIS A 338 30.32 -21.05 -5.58
C HIS A 338 30.72 -22.43 -6.14
N VAL A 339 29.80 -23.10 -6.84
CA VAL A 339 30.05 -24.42 -7.45
C VAL A 339 31.16 -24.34 -8.49
N CYS A 340 31.21 -23.28 -9.30
CA CYS A 340 32.28 -23.06 -10.27
C CYS A 340 33.65 -22.79 -9.62
N THR A 341 33.69 -22.07 -8.50
CA THR A 341 34.94 -21.64 -7.85
C THR A 341 35.64 -22.77 -7.10
N ASN A 342 34.89 -23.65 -6.45
CA ASN A 342 35.47 -24.73 -5.62
C ASN A 342 36.09 -25.89 -6.44
N CYS A 343 35.92 -25.94 -7.76
CA CYS A 343 36.52 -26.98 -8.61
C CYS A 343 37.88 -26.59 -9.23
N VAL A 344 38.39 -25.38 -8.96
CA VAL A 344 39.70 -24.91 -9.48
C VAL A 344 40.88 -25.53 -8.70
N GLY A 345 40.63 -26.20 -7.57
CA GLY A 345 41.66 -26.85 -6.75
C GLY A 345 42.10 -28.26 -7.16
N GLU A 346 41.38 -28.97 -8.04
CA GLU A 346 41.56 -30.43 -8.21
C GLU A 346 41.73 -30.94 -9.64
N SER A 347 41.82 -30.09 -10.67
CA SER A 347 42.11 -30.58 -12.03
C SER A 347 43.29 -29.87 -12.67
N GLY A 348 44.32 -30.67 -12.97
CA GLY A 348 45.62 -30.24 -13.47
C GLY A 348 45.57 -29.32 -14.68
N GLU A 349 46.50 -28.38 -14.65
CA GLU A 349 46.87 -27.47 -15.73
C GLU A 349 47.16 -28.26 -17.02
N GLY A 350 46.29 -28.15 -18.01
CA GLY A 350 46.57 -28.72 -19.33
C GLY A 350 45.38 -28.76 -20.29
N ARG A 351 44.17 -29.05 -19.79
CA ARG A 351 42.94 -29.10 -20.62
C ARG A 351 41.98 -27.93 -20.42
N TYR A 352 42.07 -27.26 -19.27
CA TYR A 352 41.17 -26.17 -18.86
C TYR A 352 41.42 -24.84 -19.60
N SER A 353 42.60 -24.66 -20.22
CA SER A 353 42.97 -23.42 -20.92
C SER A 353 42.23 -23.25 -22.25
N GLN A 354 41.91 -24.34 -22.95
CA GLN A 354 41.31 -24.27 -24.29
C GLN A 354 39.79 -24.04 -24.21
N THR A 355 39.09 -24.74 -23.31
CA THR A 355 37.65 -24.55 -23.07
C THR A 355 37.34 -23.22 -22.38
N ARG A 356 38.21 -22.73 -21.49
CA ARG A 356 38.09 -21.38 -20.90
C ARG A 356 38.31 -20.29 -21.95
N SER A 357 39.23 -20.49 -22.89
CA SER A 357 39.44 -19.53 -23.99
C SER A 357 38.22 -19.46 -24.91
N GLU A 358 37.61 -20.59 -25.25
CA GLU A 358 36.39 -20.64 -26.07
C GLU A 358 35.19 -20.01 -25.34
N ARG A 359 35.00 -20.32 -24.05
CA ARG A 359 33.92 -19.72 -23.22
C ARG A 359 34.13 -18.23 -22.97
N VAL A 360 35.38 -17.77 -22.83
CA VAL A 360 35.70 -16.34 -22.72
C VAL A 360 35.39 -15.61 -24.02
N GLU A 361 35.60 -16.25 -25.17
CA GLU A 361 35.28 -15.65 -26.47
C GLU A 361 33.77 -15.64 -26.73
N GLU A 362 33.03 -16.68 -26.35
CA GLU A 362 31.56 -16.66 -26.35
C GLU A 362 31.00 -15.59 -25.41
N LEU A 363 31.55 -15.44 -24.20
CA LEU A 363 31.13 -14.40 -23.26
C LEU A 363 31.46 -13.00 -23.77
N LYS A 364 32.60 -12.81 -24.44
CA LYS A 364 32.91 -11.53 -25.10
C LYS A 364 31.93 -11.21 -26.21
N GLU A 365 31.54 -12.20 -27.01
CA GLU A 365 30.55 -12.03 -28.07
C GLU A 365 29.16 -11.68 -27.50
N GLN A 366 28.75 -12.34 -26.41
CA GLN A 366 27.51 -12.00 -25.70
C GLN A 366 27.56 -10.61 -25.07
N ILE A 367 28.70 -10.21 -24.47
CA ILE A 367 28.90 -8.86 -23.95
C ILE A 367 28.84 -7.83 -25.07
N LEU A 368 29.38 -8.13 -26.25
CA LEU A 368 29.31 -7.25 -27.42
C LEU A 368 27.86 -7.05 -27.88
N GLN A 369 27.09 -8.13 -27.98
CA GLN A 369 25.67 -8.08 -28.33
C GLN A 369 24.85 -7.33 -27.29
N LEU A 370 25.10 -7.57 -25.99
CA LEU A 370 24.42 -6.85 -24.90
C LEU A 370 24.76 -5.35 -24.91
N ASN A 371 26.02 -4.99 -25.16
CA ASN A 371 26.41 -3.58 -25.28
C ASN A 371 25.74 -2.90 -26.47
N GLN A 372 25.55 -3.61 -27.58
CA GLN A 372 24.81 -3.09 -28.72
C GLN A 372 23.33 -2.85 -28.38
N ILE A 373 22.68 -3.81 -27.70
CA ILE A 373 21.29 -3.65 -27.22
C ILE A 373 21.18 -2.50 -26.22
N ILE A 374 22.14 -2.36 -25.29
CA ILE A 374 22.17 -1.26 -24.32
C ILE A 374 22.28 0.09 -25.02
N ASN A 375 23.12 0.21 -26.05
CA ASN A 375 23.25 1.44 -26.83
C ASN A 375 21.97 1.76 -27.58
N GLU A 376 21.36 0.79 -28.26
CA GLU A 376 20.07 0.97 -28.96
C GLU A 376 18.97 1.40 -27.99
N LYS A 377 18.89 0.77 -26.81
CA LYS A 377 17.93 1.13 -25.76
C LYS A 377 18.22 2.50 -25.15
N SER A 378 19.48 2.87 -25.01
CA SER A 378 19.88 4.20 -24.52
C SER A 378 19.48 5.30 -25.49
N GLU A 379 19.63 5.06 -26.80
CA GLU A 379 19.16 5.98 -27.84
C GLU A 379 17.62 6.08 -27.86
N GLU A 380 16.91 4.97 -27.65
CA GLU A 380 15.44 4.94 -27.55
C GLU A 380 14.96 5.75 -26.32
N ILE A 381 15.62 5.60 -25.18
CA ILE A 381 15.35 6.38 -23.97
C ILE A 381 15.57 7.88 -24.20
N GLU A 382 16.67 8.28 -24.85
CA GLU A 382 16.93 9.69 -25.12
C GLU A 382 15.92 10.29 -26.11
N LYS A 383 15.47 9.53 -27.12
CA LYS A 383 14.35 9.94 -28.00
C LYS A 383 13.05 10.11 -27.23
N LEU A 384 12.70 9.18 -26.37
CA LEU A 384 11.50 9.25 -25.52
C LEU A 384 11.56 10.44 -24.56
N LYS A 385 12.73 10.69 -23.96
CA LYS A 385 12.97 11.81 -23.04
C LYS A 385 12.86 13.16 -23.75
N ALA A 386 13.36 13.27 -24.99
CA ALA A 386 13.15 14.45 -25.82
C ALA A 386 11.66 14.66 -26.15
N GLY A 387 10.94 13.59 -26.50
CA GLY A 387 9.48 13.62 -26.73
C GLY A 387 8.70 14.08 -25.51
N HIS A 388 8.92 13.46 -24.34
CA HIS A 388 8.29 13.85 -23.08
C HIS A 388 8.63 15.28 -22.67
N THR A 389 9.84 15.76 -22.96
CA THR A 389 10.22 17.16 -22.66
C THR A 389 9.40 18.14 -23.50
N LEU A 390 9.20 17.84 -24.79
CA LEU A 390 8.36 18.65 -25.67
C LEU A 390 6.89 18.63 -25.24
N GLU A 391 6.36 17.45 -24.88
CA GLU A 391 4.99 17.32 -24.37
C GLU A 391 4.79 18.05 -23.04
N MET A 392 5.74 17.94 -22.12
CA MET A 392 5.73 18.64 -20.84
C MET A 392 5.76 20.16 -21.03
N GLN A 393 6.54 20.65 -22.00
CA GLN A 393 6.59 22.07 -22.33
C GLN A 393 5.25 22.54 -22.92
N ALA A 394 4.68 21.78 -23.86
CA ALA A 394 3.37 22.08 -24.43
C ALA A 394 2.26 22.06 -23.36
N LEU A 395 2.32 21.13 -22.41
CA LEU A 395 1.37 21.07 -21.29
C LEU A 395 1.53 22.29 -20.36
N LYS A 396 2.76 22.69 -20.05
CA LYS A 396 3.04 23.90 -19.26
C LYS A 396 2.54 25.15 -19.94
N ASP A 397 2.73 25.29 -21.25
CA ASP A 397 2.24 26.43 -22.02
C ASP A 397 0.70 26.46 -22.01
N ARG A 398 0.06 25.29 -22.14
CA ARG A 398 -1.41 25.16 -22.08
C ARG A 398 -1.97 25.43 -20.69
N ILE A 399 -1.30 24.98 -19.63
CA ILE A 399 -1.65 25.35 -18.24
C ILE A 399 -1.48 26.85 -18.05
N THR A 400 -0.41 27.45 -18.56
CA THR A 400 -0.17 28.89 -18.44
C THR A 400 -1.27 29.68 -19.14
N LEU A 401 -1.66 29.27 -20.34
CA LEU A 401 -2.77 29.86 -21.11
C LEU A 401 -4.11 29.76 -20.36
N LEU A 402 -4.45 28.57 -19.85
CA LEU A 402 -5.67 28.32 -19.07
C LEU A 402 -5.66 29.06 -17.72
N THR A 403 -4.48 29.27 -17.12
CA THR A 403 -4.33 30.00 -15.86
C THR A 403 -4.39 31.52 -16.07
N THR A 404 -4.02 32.01 -17.26
CA THR A 404 -4.25 33.42 -17.64
C THR A 404 -5.72 33.71 -17.93
N ASP A 405 -6.46 32.76 -18.52
CA ASP A 405 -7.91 32.89 -18.75
C ASP A 405 -8.73 32.77 -17.45
N ALA A 406 -8.24 32.02 -16.46
CA ALA A 406 -8.88 31.89 -15.14
C ALA A 406 -8.58 33.05 -14.16
N LYS A 407 -7.87 34.12 -14.58
CA LYS A 407 -7.59 35.29 -13.73
C LYS A 407 -8.70 36.34 -13.75
N THR A 408 -9.95 35.93 -13.56
CA THR A 408 -10.91 36.78 -12.83
C THR A 408 -10.56 36.69 -11.35
N LYS A 409 -9.77 37.65 -10.86
CA LYS A 409 -9.35 37.74 -9.44
C LYS A 409 -10.58 37.65 -8.53
N GLY A 410 -10.72 36.53 -7.81
CA GLY A 410 -11.63 36.47 -6.66
C GLY A 410 -11.32 37.56 -5.65
N MET A 411 -12.32 37.97 -4.86
CA MET A 411 -12.14 39.02 -3.85
C MET A 411 -10.98 38.72 -2.91
N THR A 412 -10.15 39.72 -2.68
CA THR A 412 -9.09 39.67 -1.67
C THR A 412 -9.69 39.56 -0.27
N MET A 413 -8.91 39.09 0.70
CA MET A 413 -9.41 38.92 2.08
C MET A 413 -9.98 40.22 2.69
N PRO A 414 -9.34 41.41 2.54
CA PRO A 414 -9.95 42.67 2.99
C PRO A 414 -11.30 42.98 2.32
N GLN A 415 -11.45 42.67 1.02
CA GLN A 415 -12.72 42.85 0.30
C GLN A 415 -13.80 41.89 0.82
N GLN A 416 -13.44 40.64 1.10
CA GLN A 416 -14.35 39.66 1.70
C GLN A 416 -14.83 40.11 3.08
N VAL A 417 -13.92 40.62 3.93
CA VAL A 417 -14.27 41.14 5.26
C VAL A 417 -15.24 42.33 5.16
N LEU A 418 -15.00 43.26 4.23
CA LEU A 418 -15.92 44.38 3.98
C LEU A 418 -17.29 43.90 3.47
N ALA A 419 -17.33 42.93 2.55
CA ALA A 419 -18.59 42.38 2.06
C ALA A 419 -19.43 41.76 3.21
N PHE A 420 -18.80 40.97 4.09
CA PHE A 420 -19.47 40.44 5.28
C PHE A 420 -19.91 41.52 6.25
N TYR A 421 -19.12 42.58 6.41
CA TYR A 421 -19.49 43.71 7.26
C TYR A 421 -20.81 44.36 6.83
N TYR A 422 -20.99 44.63 5.54
CA TYR A 422 -22.24 45.24 5.06
C TYR A 422 -23.42 44.27 5.12
N LEU A 423 -23.22 43.00 4.79
CA LEU A 423 -24.27 41.98 4.87
C LEU A 423 -24.78 41.80 6.31
N PHE A 424 -23.86 41.73 7.28
CA PHE A 424 -24.23 41.55 8.68
C PHE A 424 -24.96 42.76 9.23
N ASN A 425 -24.51 43.97 8.91
CA ASN A 425 -25.21 45.19 9.31
C ASN A 425 -26.63 45.26 8.73
N GLU A 426 -26.84 44.81 7.49
CA GLU A 426 -28.18 44.75 6.89
C GLU A 426 -29.08 43.73 7.60
N MET A 427 -28.51 42.64 8.11
CA MET A 427 -29.21 41.66 8.95
C MET A 427 -29.36 42.10 10.42
N GLY A 428 -28.95 43.32 10.78
CA GLY A 428 -29.03 43.85 12.14
C GLY A 428 -27.94 43.33 13.08
N ILE A 429 -26.90 42.66 12.57
CA ILE A 429 -25.75 42.18 13.34
C ILE A 429 -24.61 43.19 13.15
N ASN A 430 -24.18 43.83 14.23
CA ASN A 430 -23.15 44.88 14.22
C ASN A 430 -22.20 44.74 15.43
N PHE A 431 -21.14 45.54 15.45
CA PHE A 431 -20.13 45.46 16.52
C PHE A 431 -20.63 45.89 17.91
N ASN A 432 -21.84 46.47 18.02
CA ASN A 432 -22.43 46.81 19.31
C ASN A 432 -23.20 45.63 19.93
N ASN A 433 -23.71 44.71 19.11
CA ASN A 433 -24.53 43.58 19.56
C ASN A 433 -23.88 42.21 19.33
N SER A 434 -22.64 42.16 18.81
CA SER A 434 -21.92 40.91 18.54
C SER A 434 -20.39 41.10 18.58
N ASP A 435 -19.67 40.04 18.94
CA ASP A 435 -18.21 40.09 19.16
C ASP A 435 -17.43 39.90 17.85
N LYS A 436 -16.43 40.75 17.59
CA LYS A 436 -15.55 40.65 16.41
C LYS A 436 -14.84 39.29 16.27
N THR A 437 -14.59 38.59 17.36
CA THR A 437 -14.06 37.22 17.40
C THR A 437 -15.05 36.22 16.82
N GLN A 438 -16.35 36.38 17.09
CA GLN A 438 -17.40 35.53 16.51
C GLN A 438 -17.50 35.77 15.00
N TRP A 439 -17.40 37.02 14.56
CA TRP A 439 -17.31 37.39 13.14
C TRP A 439 -16.09 36.78 12.47
N ALA A 440 -14.92 36.88 13.10
CA ALA A 440 -13.69 36.32 12.57
C ALA A 440 -13.75 34.79 12.44
N ARG A 441 -14.38 34.09 13.40
CA ARG A 441 -14.61 32.64 13.31
C ARG A 441 -15.54 32.30 12.15
N PHE A 442 -16.67 33.00 12.03
CA PHE A 442 -17.62 32.78 10.94
C PHE A 442 -16.96 32.98 9.57
N ILE A 443 -16.29 34.12 9.36
CA ILE A 443 -15.62 34.43 8.10
C ILE A 443 -14.48 33.43 7.82
N ASN A 444 -13.73 33.00 8.84
CA ASN A 444 -12.70 31.97 8.70
C ASN A 444 -13.29 30.64 8.23
N THR A 445 -14.38 30.19 8.85
CA THR A 445 -15.09 28.97 8.45
C THR A 445 -15.64 29.06 7.02
N PHE A 446 -16.18 30.22 6.63
CA PHE A 446 -16.79 30.41 5.32
C PHE A 446 -15.77 30.60 4.18
N THR A 447 -14.67 31.30 4.43
CA THR A 447 -13.71 31.70 3.37
C THR A 447 -12.40 30.90 3.38
N GLY A 448 -12.12 30.15 4.46
CA GLY A 448 -10.84 29.47 4.67
C GLY A 448 -9.65 30.40 4.89
N LYS A 449 -9.85 31.73 4.98
CA LYS A 449 -8.76 32.70 5.17
C LYS A 449 -8.24 32.69 6.61
N ASN A 450 -6.97 33.06 6.80
CA ASN A 450 -6.32 33.04 8.12
C ASN A 450 -7.08 33.86 9.16
N PHE A 451 -7.42 33.23 10.29
CA PHE A 451 -8.21 33.80 11.37
C PHE A 451 -7.62 35.10 11.95
N GLN A 452 -6.30 35.14 12.19
CA GLN A 452 -5.64 36.30 12.78
C GLN A 452 -5.63 37.51 11.82
N ASN A 453 -5.51 37.24 10.52
CA ASN A 453 -5.57 38.28 9.50
C ASN A 453 -6.99 38.84 9.36
N ILE A 454 -8.02 37.99 9.41
CA ILE A 454 -9.43 38.43 9.43
C ILE A 454 -9.69 39.31 10.66
N ARG A 455 -9.24 38.89 11.85
CA ARG A 455 -9.40 39.65 13.09
C ARG A 455 -8.77 41.05 12.99
N THR A 456 -7.63 41.15 12.32
CA THR A 456 -6.95 42.43 12.06
C THR A 456 -7.77 43.31 11.11
N GLU A 457 -8.25 42.78 9.99
CA GLU A 457 -9.01 43.55 8.99
C GLU A 457 -10.44 43.91 9.46
N LEU A 458 -10.98 43.27 10.51
CA LEU A 458 -12.24 43.68 11.16
C LEU A 458 -12.12 45.00 11.96
N ASN A 459 -10.91 45.54 12.12
CA ASN A 459 -10.69 46.91 12.57
C ASN A 459 -10.70 47.85 11.36
N ILE A 460 -11.89 48.06 10.81
CA ILE A 460 -12.07 48.81 9.57
C ILE A 460 -11.85 50.30 9.84
N ASP A 461 -10.90 50.88 9.11
CA ASP A 461 -10.67 52.32 9.02
C ASP A 461 -11.17 52.80 7.65
N PHE A 462 -12.32 53.48 7.64
CA PHE A 462 -12.98 53.96 6.42
C PHE A 462 -12.23 55.12 5.75
N GLU A 463 -11.44 55.87 6.52
CA GLU A 463 -10.64 57.00 6.04
C GLU A 463 -9.36 56.54 5.30
N CYS A 464 -8.98 55.27 5.46
CA CYS A 464 -7.77 54.75 4.84
C CYS A 464 -7.96 54.51 3.34
N LYS A 465 -7.02 55.04 2.52
CA LYS A 465 -6.98 54.87 1.05
C LYS A 465 -7.08 53.40 0.60
N LYS A 466 -6.54 52.47 1.39
CA LYS A 466 -6.62 51.02 1.12
C LYS A 466 -8.07 50.54 1.23
N THR A 467 -8.78 50.94 2.28
CA THR A 467 -10.18 50.60 2.52
C THR A 467 -11.09 51.19 1.45
N GLN A 468 -10.97 52.48 1.15
CA GLN A 468 -11.73 53.14 0.08
C GLN A 468 -11.55 52.44 -1.28
N LYS A 469 -10.32 52.04 -1.63
CA LYS A 469 -10.07 51.28 -2.86
C LYS A 469 -10.76 49.92 -2.87
N ASN A 470 -10.80 49.23 -1.73
CA ASN A 470 -11.50 47.95 -1.62
C ASN A 470 -13.02 48.12 -1.66
N LEU A 471 -13.57 49.19 -1.06
CA LEU A 471 -14.99 49.50 -1.09
C LEU A 471 -15.52 49.69 -2.51
N ARG A 472 -14.76 50.32 -3.42
CA ARG A 472 -15.14 50.43 -4.84
C ARG A 472 -15.29 49.08 -5.54
N VAL A 473 -14.51 48.08 -5.15
CA VAL A 473 -14.65 46.71 -5.69
C VAL A 473 -15.81 45.99 -5.02
N VAL A 474 -16.03 46.23 -3.73
CA VAL A 474 -17.13 45.64 -2.95
C VAL A 474 -18.49 46.24 -3.33
N SER A 475 -18.56 47.50 -3.77
CA SER A 475 -19.82 48.10 -4.26
C SER A 475 -20.32 47.38 -5.50
N ASP A 476 -19.40 47.02 -6.40
CA ASP A 476 -19.74 46.33 -7.65
C ASP A 476 -20.32 44.93 -7.38
N LEU A 477 -19.87 44.25 -6.32
CA LEU A 477 -20.43 42.97 -5.87
C LEU A 477 -21.93 43.06 -5.58
N PHE A 478 -22.38 44.17 -4.99
CA PHE A 478 -23.77 44.32 -4.54
C PHE A 478 -24.69 44.94 -5.59
N ALA A 479 -24.16 45.36 -6.75
CA ALA A 479 -24.90 46.15 -7.73
C ALA A 479 -26.17 45.47 -8.26
N GLU A 480 -26.09 44.17 -8.54
CA GLU A 480 -27.17 43.43 -9.19
C GLU A 480 -28.23 42.93 -8.20
N LEU A 481 -27.79 42.40 -7.04
CA LEU A 481 -28.67 41.71 -6.10
C LEU A 481 -29.07 42.56 -4.88
N PHE A 482 -28.24 43.54 -4.49
CA PHE A 482 -28.44 44.31 -3.26
C PHE A 482 -28.15 45.82 -3.45
N PRO A 483 -28.90 46.53 -4.30
CA PRO A 483 -28.63 47.93 -4.65
C PRO A 483 -28.67 48.89 -3.44
N ARG A 484 -29.45 48.56 -2.41
CA ARG A 484 -29.46 49.32 -1.14
C ARG A 484 -28.14 49.21 -0.38
N ILE A 485 -27.52 48.03 -0.38
CA ILE A 485 -26.21 47.81 0.23
C ILE A 485 -25.14 48.51 -0.60
N GLN A 486 -25.20 48.40 -1.92
CA GLN A 486 -24.29 49.12 -2.83
C GLN A 486 -24.27 50.62 -2.53
N GLN A 487 -25.43 51.28 -2.37
CA GLN A 487 -25.47 52.71 -2.10
C GLN A 487 -24.81 53.08 -0.76
N LYS A 488 -24.96 52.23 0.28
CA LYS A 488 -24.27 52.42 1.56
C LYS A 488 -22.76 52.32 1.40
N VAL A 489 -22.28 51.32 0.67
CA VAL A 489 -20.85 51.11 0.37
C VAL A 489 -20.27 52.31 -0.39
N ILE A 490 -21.03 52.87 -1.35
CA ILE A 490 -20.61 54.05 -2.12
C ILE A 490 -20.48 55.27 -1.21
N ASN A 491 -21.47 55.53 -0.35
CA ASN A 491 -21.45 56.66 0.57
C ASN A 491 -20.24 56.57 1.52
N ASP A 492 -19.96 55.39 2.07
CA ASP A 492 -18.84 55.16 2.98
C ASP A 492 -17.47 55.14 2.25
N SER A 493 -17.45 55.12 0.92
CA SER A 493 -16.23 55.20 0.10
C SER A 493 -15.87 56.62 -0.37
N GLN A 494 -16.78 57.57 -0.18
CA GLN A 494 -16.68 58.98 -0.60
C GLN A 494 -16.41 59.96 0.56
N ILE A 495 -16.45 59.46 1.80
CA ILE A 495 -15.87 60.09 2.99
C ILE A 495 -14.35 59.89 2.90
#